data_AF-A0A200J7A9-F1
#
_entry.id   AF-A0A200J7A9-F1
#
_cell.length_a   1.000
_cell.length_b   1.000
_cell.length_c   1.000
_cell.angle_alpha   90.00
_cell.angle_beta   90.00
_cell.angle_gamma   90.00
#
_symmetry.space_group_name_H-M   'P 1'
#
loop_
_entity.id
_entity.type
_entity.pdbx_description
1 polymer ?
#
loop_
_entity_poly.entity_id
_entity_poly.type
_entity_poly.pdbx_seq_one_letter_code
_entity_poly.pdbx_strand_id
1 'polypeptide(L)' 'MKKNLIELWGDLVDLKDLILAIVICSVTTMGSFFLAPAGDTTKQLFFGLGGAVLGFVISTVLIKPKRTVIEEEEN' A
#
# COMPACT_ATOMS: atom_id res chain seq x y z
N MET A 1 -13.38 1.26 19.97
CA MET A 1 -12.28 1.95 19.27
C MET A 1 -12.85 2.42 17.93
N LYS A 2 -12.98 3.73 17.68
CA LYS A 2 -13.53 4.24 16.40
C LYS A 2 -12.69 3.69 15.25
N LYS A 3 -13.29 2.86 14.39
CA LYS A 3 -12.66 2.45 13.13
C LYS A 3 -12.83 3.64 12.19
N ASN A 4 -11.72 4.34 11.88
CA ASN A 4 -11.73 5.42 10.91
C ASN A 4 -11.73 4.80 9.51
N LEU A 5 -12.85 4.20 9.14
CA LEU A 5 -13.09 3.68 7.80
C LEU A 5 -13.38 4.88 6.90
N ILE A 6 -12.75 4.89 5.73
CA ILE A 6 -13.02 5.85 4.66
C ILE A 6 -13.56 5.09 3.47
N GLU A 7 -14.53 5.68 2.78
CA GLU A 7 -15.05 5.13 1.54
C GLU A 7 -14.11 5.53 0.40
N LEU A 8 -13.54 4.53 -0.27
CA LEU A 8 -12.65 4.67 -1.42
C LEU A 8 -13.19 3.82 -2.56
N TRP A 9 -13.62 4.46 -3.66
CA TRP A 9 -14.09 3.73 -4.84
C TRP A 9 -15.20 2.71 -4.55
N GLY A 10 -16.10 3.03 -3.61
CA GLY A 10 -17.20 2.16 -3.19
C GLY A 10 -16.79 1.02 -2.26
N ASP A 11 -15.56 1.02 -1.73
CA ASP A 11 -15.11 0.07 -0.70
C ASP A 11 -14.74 0.80 0.61
N LEU A 12 -14.97 0.14 1.74
CA LEU A 12 -14.65 0.67 3.07
C LEU A 12 -13.25 0.27 3.48
N VAL A 13 -12.33 1.22 3.44
CA VAL A 13 -10.91 0.99 3.75
C VAL A 13 -10.57 1.62 5.10
N ASP A 14 -9.85 0.90 5.95
CA ASP A 14 -9.32 1.47 7.19
C ASP A 14 -8.19 2.46 6.88
N LEU A 15 -8.33 3.70 7.34
CA LEU A 15 -7.34 4.75 7.12
C LEU A 15 -5.95 4.35 7.61
N LYS A 16 -5.86 3.57 8.70
CA LYS A 16 -4.58 3.08 9.21
C LYS A 16 -3.89 2.13 8.25
N ASP A 17 -4.66 1.19 7.69
CA ASP A 17 -4.16 0.19 6.76
C ASP A 17 -3.75 0.86 5.43
N LEU A 18 -4.51 1.86 4.99
CA LEU A 18 -4.16 2.67 3.81
C LEU A 18 -2.84 3.42 3.98
N ILE A 19 -2.67 4.15 5.07
CA ILE A 19 -1.43 4.90 5.35
C ILE A 19 -0.25 3.93 5.42
N LEU A 20 -0.43 2.78 6.07
CA LEU A 20 0.61 1.76 6.16
C LEU A 20 1.01 1.22 4.77
N ALA A 21 0.04 0.91 3.90
CA ALA A 21 0.28 0.49 2.52
C ALA A 21 1.08 1.54 1.73
N ILE A 22 0.70 2.82 1.84
CA ILE A 22 1.40 3.92 1.16
C ILE A 22 2.85 3.99 1.63
N VAL A 23 3.07 3.98 2.95
CA VAL A 23 4.43 4.05 3.52
C VAL A 23 5.28 2.87 3.07
N ILE A 24 4.75 1.64 3.11
CA ILE A 24 5.47 0.44 2.67
C ILE A 24 5.86 0.59 1.20
N CYS A 25 4.90 0.88 0.32
CA CYS A 25 5.15 1.03 -1.11
C CYS A 25 6.13 2.16 -1.41
N SER A 26 6.02 3.31 -0.74
CA SER A 26 6.96 4.41 -0.92
C SER A 26 8.37 4.01 -0.50
N VAL A 27 8.54 3.40 0.67
CA VAL A 27 9.86 2.98 1.19
C VAL A 27 10.48 1.91 0.30
N THR A 28 9.72 0.91 -0.14
CA THR A 28 10.27 -0.13 -1.04
C THR A 28 10.60 0.41 -2.41
N THR A 29 9.77 1.30 -2.98
CA THR A 29 10.02 1.95 -4.27
C THR A 29 11.30 2.79 -4.22
N MET A 30 11.40 3.69 -3.23
CA MET A 30 12.56 4.57 -3.10
C MET A 30 13.82 3.81 -2.69
N GLY A 31 13.70 2.83 -1.78
CA GLY A 31 14.81 1.96 -1.40
C GLY A 31 15.37 1.19 -2.59
N SER A 32 14.50 0.65 -3.44
CA SER A 32 14.92 -0.06 -4.66
C SER A 32 15.53 0.89 -5.69
N PHE A 33 14.93 2.07 -5.87
CA PHE A 33 15.46 3.11 -6.75
C PHE A 33 16.89 3.53 -6.37
N PHE A 34 17.16 3.76 -5.08
CA PHE A 34 18.51 4.13 -4.62
C PHE A 34 19.52 2.98 -4.70
N LEU A 35 19.05 1.74 -4.66
CA LEU A 35 19.89 0.56 -4.82
C LEU A 35 20.33 0.35 -6.28
N ALA A 36 19.62 0.98 -7.23
CA ALA A 36 19.94 0.88 -8.63
C ALA A 36 21.21 1.68 -9.00
N PRO A 37 21.98 1.22 -10.01
CA PRO A 37 23.21 1.90 -10.41
C PRO A 37 22.96 3.35 -10.83
N ALA A 38 23.68 4.29 -10.21
CA ALA A 38 23.49 5.74 -10.38
C ALA A 38 23.80 6.29 -11.78
N GLY A 39 24.33 5.46 -12.69
CA GLY A 39 24.68 5.85 -14.07
C GLY A 39 23.66 5.48 -15.14
N ASP A 40 22.58 4.78 -14.78
CA ASP A 40 21.59 4.27 -15.75
C ASP A 40 20.16 4.54 -15.26
N THR A 41 19.58 5.64 -15.74
CA THR A 41 18.23 6.08 -15.41
C THR A 41 17.17 5.03 -15.75
N THR A 42 17.40 4.23 -16.80
CA THR A 42 16.48 3.17 -17.21
C THR A 42 16.44 2.08 -16.14
N LYS A 43 17.61 1.66 -15.63
CA LYS A 43 17.68 0.68 -14.55
C LYS A 43 17.10 1.20 -13.24
N GLN A 44 17.31 2.47 -12.93
CA GLN A 44 16.69 3.12 -11.76
C GLN A 44 15.15 3.04 -11.82
N LEU A 45 14.56 3.29 -12.99
CA LEU A 45 13.12 3.14 -13.18
C LEU A 45 12.65 1.70 -12.95
N PHE A 46 13.33 0.71 -13.56
CA PHE A 46 12.96 -0.70 -13.41
C PHE A 46 13.11 -1.21 -11.97
N PHE A 47 14.16 -0.79 -11.27
CA PHE A 47 14.34 -1.11 -9.86
C PHE A 47 13.29 -0.43 -8.98
N GLY A 48 12.99 0.85 -9.21
CA GLY A 48 11.91 1.55 -8.51
C GLY A 48 10.56 0.86 -8.71
N LEU A 49 10.22 0.53 -9.96
CA LEU A 49 9.00 -0.21 -10.30
C LEU A 49 8.96 -1.60 -9.66
N GLY A 50 10.07 -2.34 -9.69
CA GLY A 50 10.20 -3.62 -9.00
C GLY A 50 9.98 -3.48 -7.49
N GLY A 51 10.53 -2.43 -6.90
CA GLY A 51 10.30 -2.05 -5.50
C GLY A 51 8.84 -1.73 -5.18
N ALA A 52 8.13 -1.07 -6.09
CA ALA A 52 6.71 -0.77 -5.94
C ALA A 52 5.88 -2.06 -5.96
N VAL A 53 6.16 -2.98 -6.89
CA VAL A 53 5.49 -4.29 -6.98
C VAL A 53 5.75 -5.12 -5.72
N LEU A 54 6.99 -5.14 -5.23
CA LEU A 54 7.33 -5.82 -3.97
C LEU A 54 6.59 -5.21 -2.78
N GLY A 55 6.56 -3.88 -2.69
CA GLY A 55 5.82 -3.16 -1.63
C GLY A 55 4.33 -3.46 -1.67
N PHE A 56 3.75 -3.57 -2.88
CA PHE A 56 2.37 -3.97 -3.06
C PHE A 56 2.13 -5.40 -2.57
N VAL A 57 2.96 -6.37 -2.97
CA VAL A 57 2.86 -7.77 -2.48
C VAL A 57 3.00 -7.86 -0.97
N ILE A 58 3.92 -7.10 -0.37
CA ILE A 58 4.06 -7.03 1.09
C ILE A 58 2.79 -6.47 1.73
N SER A 59 2.23 -5.41 1.14
CA SER A 59 1.02 -4.76 1.63
C SER A 59 -0.20 -5.69 1.56
N THR A 60 -0.35 -6.49 0.50
CA THR A 60 -1.47 -7.45 0.37
C THR A 60 -1.38 -8.60 1.38
N VAL A 61 -0.16 -8.99 1.79
CA VAL A 61 0.04 -10.02 2.82
C VAL A 61 -0.20 -9.46 4.23
N LEU A 62 0.23 -8.22 4.50
CA LEU A 62 0.07 -7.57 5.80
C LEU A 62 -1.35 -7.08 6.05
N ILE A 63 -1.98 -6.46 5.05
CA ILE A 63 -3.33 -5.92 5.14
C ILE A 63 -4.31 -7.02 4.76
N LYS A 64 -4.80 -7.75 5.77
CA LYS A 64 -5.79 -8.80 5.54
C LYS A 64 -7.15 -8.17 5.21
N PRO A 65 -7.88 -8.70 4.22
CA PRO A 65 -9.23 -8.23 3.91
C PRO A 65 -10.14 -8.47 5.11
N LYS A 66 -10.78 -7.40 5.61
CA LYS A 66 -11.74 -7.49 6.70
C LYS A 66 -13.05 -8.07 6.14
N ARG A 67 -13.27 -9.38 6.33
CA ARG A 67 -14.47 -10.10 5.83
C ARG A 67 -15.75 -9.90 6.66
N THR A 68 -15.75 -8.97 7.61
CA THR A 68 -16.93 -8.63 8.40
C THR A 68 -17.35 -7.21 8.08
N VAL A 69 -18.15 -7.06 7.03
CA VAL A 69 -18.93 -5.86 6.78
C VAL A 69 -20.12 -5.96 7.73
N ILE A 70 -20.07 -5.23 8.84
CA ILE A 70 -21.23 -5.08 9.71
C ILE A 70 -21.88 -3.80 9.20
N GLU A 71 -22.92 -3.96 8.37
CA GLU A 71 -23.81 -2.84 8.06
C GLU A 71 -24.49 -2.48 9.38
N GLU A 72 -24.20 -1.28 9.91
CA GLU A 72 -24.98 -0.75 11.02
C GLU A 72 -26.35 -0.39 10.42
N GLU A 73 -27.35 -1.26 10.61
CA GLU A 73 -28.75 -0.92 10.34
C GLU A 73 -29.10 0.33 11.17
N GLU A 74 -29.34 1.43 10.46
CA GLU A 74 -29.81 2.69 11.00
C GLU A 74 -31.26 2.48 11.51
N ASN A 75 -31.43 2.49 12.85
CA ASN A 75 -32.72 2.61 13.53
C ASN A 75 -33.02 4.06 13.86
#